data_AF-A0A651H034-F1
#
_entry.id   AF-A0A651H034-F1
#
_cell.length_a   1.000
_cell.length_b   1.000
_cell.length_c   1.000
_cell.angle_alpha   90.00
_cell.angle_beta   90.00
_cell.angle_gamma   90.00
#
_symmetry.space_group_name_H-M   'P 1'
#
loop_
_entity.id
_entity.type
_entity.pdbx_description
1 polymer ?
#
loop_
_entity_poly.entity_id
_entity_poly.type
_entity_poly.pdbx_seq_one_letter_code
_entity_poly.pdbx_strand_id
1 'polypeptide(L)'
;MGQTIRRTLARVGAAPRSAGIATLVASTAALVLGGVLAGVSGVVVVLSLLVVVSLTAAVVLGPLLLRIFLQRIGAPDLGGSGGHAGARLDLLREEQERLAAGLTLLDRQITVLREQQAAARVEQATQARESGDDRAAIRYYEEALVLAPADPTLQRAHSEFVDAVEASQRGTVGLARAVDRQLAAGHHDQAHELVRRGLDRIPHSLRLRDRHVALLAHAGDHEEALAVARQTAELRTAQWEDRRPAAHEARQLEAYQRIAISGFFYSGSGAAKDHLRGYRDVVSWPPNGELRIVKFPGGYVDLGRRLTAAGQLTAADLVDHYLHLVGRKLTGVAPGVYDKWEVVNANSRRMLREPARTAGYLAACMAGFLELVDRFEGGQFQLEDLQALSRTTLQRALDAAATDNRAGWLLIDQVVTGWRLDQAAYLPPVSFVLVHRDPRDRFAEVRAVLDQPGRRTANRDPATFARQARRHLAEAEQRVRWLEALGHRVLRLAFEDLVLEPERTIPAIDSYLGLTGAVVEEQRFHPERSRRNVGKHVALVPPEELAVIEREAADLLDPRAVPASDTG
;
A
#
# COMPACT_ATOMS: atom_id res chain seq x y z
N MET A 1 27.91 5.23 -42.39
CA MET A 1 28.82 4.73 -41.32
C MET A 1 29.26 3.28 -41.54
N GLY A 2 28.34 2.32 -41.76
CA GLY A 2 28.70 0.90 -41.96
C GLY A 2 29.59 0.57 -43.18
N GLN A 3 29.50 1.34 -44.28
CA GLN A 3 30.37 1.16 -45.45
C GLN A 3 31.82 1.66 -45.22
N THR A 4 32.01 2.68 -44.36
CA THR A 4 33.33 3.22 -44.02
C THR A 4 34.14 2.25 -43.15
N ILE A 5 33.45 1.52 -42.26
CA ILE A 5 34.05 0.50 -41.39
C ILE A 5 34.49 -0.72 -42.20
N ARG A 6 33.69 -1.19 -43.17
CA ARG A 6 34.09 -2.31 -44.06
C ARG A 6 35.30 -1.99 -44.94
N ARG A 7 35.42 -0.76 -45.45
CA ARG A 7 36.58 -0.34 -46.26
C ARG A 7 37.87 -0.23 -45.44
N THR A 8 37.76 0.06 -44.15
CA THR A 8 38.91 0.17 -43.25
C THR A 8 39.42 -1.22 -42.84
N LEU A 9 38.51 -2.17 -42.55
CA LEU A 9 38.86 -3.54 -42.19
C LEU A 9 39.44 -4.35 -43.36
N ALA A 10 39.03 -4.06 -44.60
CA ALA A 10 39.60 -4.69 -45.80
C ALA A 10 41.05 -4.27 -46.10
N ARG A 11 41.52 -3.13 -45.55
CA ARG A 11 42.89 -2.63 -45.79
C ARG A 11 43.95 -3.17 -44.82
N VAL A 12 43.55 -3.80 -43.72
CA VAL A 12 44.49 -4.15 -42.63
C VAL A 12 44.97 -5.61 -42.66
N GLY A 13 44.43 -6.46 -43.55
CA GLY A 13 45.08 -7.74 -43.92
C GLY A 13 45.53 -8.63 -42.75
N ALA A 14 44.79 -8.66 -41.63
CA ALA A 14 45.13 -9.47 -40.46
C ALA A 14 43.98 -10.40 -40.09
N ALA A 15 44.25 -11.70 -40.12
CA ALA A 15 43.34 -12.75 -39.64
C ALA A 15 43.11 -12.64 -38.13
N PRO A 16 41.91 -12.96 -37.60
CA PRO A 16 41.58 -12.67 -36.21
C PRO A 16 42.03 -13.80 -35.27
N ARG A 17 42.96 -13.50 -34.37
CA ARG A 17 43.13 -14.20 -33.08
C ARG A 17 43.02 -13.18 -31.95
N SER A 18 41.78 -12.85 -31.57
CA SER A 18 41.42 -12.42 -30.21
C SER A 18 39.91 -12.13 -30.15
N ALA A 19 39.13 -13.17 -29.91
CA ALA A 19 37.67 -13.06 -29.75
C ALA A 19 37.26 -12.19 -28.54
N GLY A 20 38.14 -11.96 -27.55
CA GLY A 20 37.78 -11.26 -26.31
C GLY A 20 37.49 -9.76 -26.45
N ILE A 21 38.15 -9.05 -27.37
CA ILE A 21 38.00 -7.57 -27.49
C ILE A 21 36.72 -7.21 -28.26
N ALA A 22 36.36 -8.00 -29.28
CA ALA A 22 35.13 -7.80 -30.03
C ALA A 22 33.88 -8.05 -29.18
N THR A 23 33.93 -9.05 -28.28
CA THR A 23 32.83 -9.33 -27.35
C THR A 23 32.68 -8.22 -26.31
N LEU A 24 33.77 -7.68 -25.77
CA LEU A 24 33.71 -6.56 -24.82
C LEU A 24 33.07 -5.32 -25.46
N VAL A 25 33.47 -4.96 -26.68
CA VAL A 25 32.89 -3.82 -27.42
C VAL A 25 31.41 -4.05 -27.79
N ALA A 26 31.03 -5.28 -28.14
CA ALA A 26 29.64 -5.64 -28.43
C ALA A 26 28.75 -5.62 -27.16
N SER A 27 29.27 -6.08 -26.02
CA SER A 27 28.57 -6.04 -24.74
C SER A 27 28.39 -4.61 -24.23
N THR A 28 29.39 -3.73 -24.40
CA THR A 28 29.25 -2.30 -24.08
C THR A 28 28.27 -1.61 -25.02
N ALA A 29 28.26 -1.93 -26.31
CA ALA A 29 27.29 -1.40 -27.27
C ALA A 29 25.85 -1.88 -26.97
N ALA A 30 25.66 -3.11 -26.50
CA ALA A 30 24.36 -3.65 -26.10
C ALA A 30 23.83 -3.04 -24.79
N LEU A 31 24.71 -2.77 -23.81
CA LEU A 31 24.38 -2.00 -22.60
C LEU A 31 24.01 -0.55 -22.92
N VAL A 32 24.69 0.05 -23.89
CA VAL A 32 24.37 1.40 -24.39
C VAL A 32 23.02 1.42 -25.12
N LEU A 33 22.70 0.42 -25.94
CA LEU A 33 21.38 0.32 -26.59
C LEU A 33 20.24 0.03 -25.60
N GLY A 34 20.50 -0.73 -24.53
CA GLY A 34 19.52 -0.98 -23.47
C GLY A 34 19.19 0.27 -22.66
N GLY A 35 20.16 1.17 -22.46
CA GLY A 35 19.94 2.46 -21.79
C GLY A 35 19.24 3.53 -22.65
N VAL A 36 19.24 3.38 -23.98
CA VAL A 36 18.61 4.32 -24.93
C VAL A 36 17.08 4.31 -24.85
N LEU A 37 16.47 3.29 -24.25
CA LEU A 37 15.02 3.23 -24.04
C LEU A 37 14.53 3.97 -22.78
N ALA A 38 15.42 4.52 -21.94
CA ALA A 38 15.07 5.19 -20.68
C ALA A 38 15.20 6.74 -20.70
N GLY A 39 15.30 7.37 -21.88
CA GLY A 39 15.17 8.82 -22.02
C GLY A 39 16.47 9.55 -22.38
N VAL A 40 16.29 10.70 -23.04
CA VAL A 40 17.33 11.57 -23.65
C VAL A 40 18.45 11.96 -22.66
N SER A 41 18.15 11.96 -21.36
CA SER A 41 19.09 12.20 -20.25
C SER A 41 20.23 11.17 -20.19
N GLY A 42 19.92 9.88 -20.44
CA GLY A 42 20.90 8.79 -20.37
C GLY A 42 21.95 8.87 -21.48
N VAL A 43 21.55 9.29 -22.68
CA VAL A 43 22.46 9.43 -23.83
C VAL A 43 23.48 10.54 -23.59
N VAL A 44 23.05 11.68 -23.02
CA VAL A 44 23.96 12.79 -22.71
C VAL A 44 24.93 12.42 -21.60
N VAL A 45 24.47 11.74 -20.54
CA VAL A 45 25.35 11.26 -19.45
C VAL A 45 26.37 10.24 -19.96
N VAL A 46 25.95 9.26 -20.78
CA VAL A 46 26.84 8.23 -21.34
C VAL A 46 27.85 8.84 -22.31
N LEU A 47 27.44 9.76 -23.18
CA LEU A 47 28.35 10.47 -24.07
C LEU A 47 29.34 11.35 -23.28
N SER A 48 28.88 12.01 -22.22
CA SER A 48 29.74 12.79 -21.33
C SER A 48 30.75 11.89 -20.60
N LEU A 49 30.33 10.72 -20.11
CA LEU A 49 31.21 9.74 -19.48
C LEU A 49 32.23 9.17 -20.48
N LEU A 50 31.81 8.89 -21.72
CA LEU A 50 32.69 8.43 -22.79
C LEU A 50 33.72 9.49 -23.17
N VAL A 51 33.32 10.77 -23.21
CA VAL A 51 34.22 11.90 -23.49
C VAL A 51 35.21 12.07 -22.34
N VAL A 52 34.75 12.01 -21.08
CA VAL A 52 35.62 12.08 -19.89
C VAL A 52 36.58 10.89 -19.86
N VAL A 53 36.12 9.66 -20.01
CA VAL A 53 36.97 8.47 -20.05
C VAL A 53 37.97 8.54 -21.21
N SER A 54 37.56 9.03 -22.38
CA SER A 54 38.46 9.21 -23.53
C SER A 54 39.50 10.30 -23.29
N LEU A 55 39.12 11.39 -22.62
CA LEU A 55 40.04 12.49 -22.24
C LEU A 55 40.97 12.09 -21.10
N THR A 56 40.48 11.41 -20.07
CA THR A 56 41.32 10.87 -18.99
C THR A 56 42.27 9.81 -19.53
N ALA A 57 41.81 8.93 -20.44
CA ALA A 57 42.69 8.03 -21.16
C ALA A 57 43.70 8.81 -22.02
N ALA A 58 43.30 9.84 -22.75
CA ALA A 58 44.24 10.64 -23.55
C ALA A 58 45.25 11.42 -22.69
N VAL A 59 44.88 11.91 -21.51
CA VAL A 59 45.75 12.70 -20.62
C VAL A 59 46.65 11.80 -19.76
N VAL A 60 46.17 10.62 -19.33
CA VAL A 60 46.93 9.70 -18.47
C VAL A 60 47.69 8.66 -19.30
N LEU A 61 47.03 8.02 -20.27
CA LEU A 61 47.68 7.06 -21.17
C LEU A 61 48.39 7.75 -22.33
N GLY A 62 48.01 8.96 -22.76
CA GLY A 62 48.70 9.63 -23.87
C GLY A 62 50.19 9.89 -23.60
N PRO A 63 50.60 10.48 -22.46
CA PRO A 63 52.01 10.63 -22.11
C PRO A 63 52.73 9.30 -21.93
N LEU A 64 52.04 8.28 -21.39
CA LEU A 64 52.59 6.93 -21.21
C LEU A 64 52.81 6.23 -22.56
N LEU A 65 51.82 6.27 -23.45
CA LEU A 65 51.88 5.71 -24.81
C LEU A 65 52.86 6.49 -25.69
N LEU A 66 52.96 7.82 -25.52
CA LEU A 66 53.97 8.64 -26.18
C LEU A 66 55.37 8.29 -25.66
N ARG A 67 55.55 8.07 -24.36
CA ARG A 67 56.83 7.62 -23.77
C ARG A 67 57.21 6.22 -24.24
N ILE A 68 56.26 5.28 -24.28
CA ILE A 68 56.43 3.92 -24.81
C ILE A 68 56.75 3.96 -26.31
N PHE A 69 56.06 4.82 -27.07
CA PHE A 69 56.30 5.01 -28.50
C PHE A 69 57.70 5.57 -28.73
N LEU A 70 58.10 6.64 -28.04
CA LEU A 70 59.42 7.26 -28.11
C LEU A 70 60.55 6.30 -27.70
N GLN A 71 60.33 5.43 -26.70
CA GLN A 71 61.27 4.36 -26.34
C GLN A 71 61.38 3.27 -27.41
N ARG A 72 60.28 2.94 -28.10
CA ARG A 72 60.26 1.89 -29.15
C ARG A 72 60.91 2.29 -30.46
N ILE A 73 60.88 3.57 -30.83
CA ILE A 73 61.57 4.07 -32.02
C ILE A 73 63.07 4.35 -31.78
N GLY A 74 63.61 3.94 -30.62
CA GLY A 74 65.04 3.99 -30.35
C GLY A 74 65.59 5.41 -30.33
N ALA A 75 64.85 6.37 -29.76
CA ALA A 75 65.38 7.70 -29.54
C ALA A 75 66.61 7.58 -28.60
N PRO A 76 67.83 7.84 -29.09
CA PRO A 76 69.04 7.72 -28.27
C PRO A 76 69.00 8.77 -27.16
N ASP A 77 69.68 8.50 -26.05
CA ASP A 77 69.95 9.47 -24.99
C ASP A 77 70.27 10.85 -25.59
N LEU A 78 69.34 11.79 -25.43
CA LEU A 78 69.45 13.18 -25.89
C LEU A 78 70.38 13.96 -24.95
N GLY A 79 71.63 13.51 -24.83
CA GLY A 79 72.70 14.14 -24.09
C GLY A 79 73.54 15.13 -24.91
N GLY A 80 73.21 15.40 -26.17
CA GLY A 80 74.06 16.20 -27.08
C GLY A 80 73.31 17.26 -27.88
N SER A 81 73.75 18.52 -27.72
CA SER A 81 73.50 19.72 -28.55
C SER A 81 72.06 20.26 -28.65
N GLY A 82 71.59 20.87 -27.57
CA GLY A 82 71.28 22.31 -27.46
C GLY A 82 70.23 23.03 -28.35
N GLY A 83 69.79 22.49 -29.49
CA GLY A 83 69.00 23.27 -30.46
C GLY A 83 67.62 22.71 -30.85
N HIS A 84 67.43 21.39 -30.84
CA HIS A 84 66.17 20.77 -31.33
C HIS A 84 65.27 20.19 -30.24
N ALA A 85 65.78 20.04 -29.01
CA ALA A 85 64.97 19.64 -27.85
C ALA A 85 64.00 20.75 -27.41
N GLY A 86 64.43 22.03 -27.52
CA GLY A 86 63.59 23.19 -27.22
C GLY A 86 62.35 23.25 -28.11
N ALA A 87 62.51 23.17 -29.43
CA ALA A 87 61.40 23.21 -30.38
C ALA A 87 60.36 22.09 -30.18
N ARG A 88 60.77 20.90 -29.71
CA ARG A 88 59.85 19.78 -29.40
C ARG A 88 59.09 19.98 -28.08
N LEU A 89 59.74 20.59 -27.08
CA LEU A 89 59.10 20.97 -25.82
C LEU A 89 58.08 22.11 -26.04
N ASP A 90 58.40 23.07 -26.91
CA ASP A 90 57.49 24.15 -27.26
C ASP A 90 56.22 23.62 -27.96
N LEU A 91 56.37 22.66 -28.88
CA LEU A 91 55.24 22.00 -29.55
C LEU A 91 54.34 21.19 -28.58
N LEU A 92 54.93 20.49 -27.62
CA LEU A 92 54.18 19.78 -26.58
C LEU A 92 53.45 20.73 -25.63
N ARG A 93 54.09 21.86 -25.30
CA ARG A 93 53.49 22.91 -24.49
C ARG A 93 52.30 23.56 -25.20
N GLU A 94 52.44 23.83 -26.50
CA GLU A 94 51.36 24.37 -27.33
C GLU A 94 50.15 23.42 -27.41
N GLU A 95 50.38 22.12 -27.61
CA GLU A 95 49.30 21.12 -27.60
C GLU A 95 48.67 20.94 -26.21
N GLN A 96 49.47 21.01 -25.14
CA GLN A 96 48.93 20.99 -23.78
C GLN A 96 48.05 22.21 -23.51
N GLU A 97 48.45 23.40 -23.95
CA GLU A 97 47.67 24.64 -23.85
C GLU A 97 46.39 24.56 -24.70
N ARG A 98 46.43 23.98 -25.91
CA ARG A 98 45.24 23.73 -26.73
C ARG A 98 44.26 22.76 -26.08
N LEU A 99 44.74 21.64 -25.53
CA LEU A 99 43.90 20.67 -24.82
C LEU A 99 43.30 21.28 -23.55
N ALA A 100 44.07 22.06 -22.79
CA ALA A 100 43.57 22.78 -21.63
C ALA A 100 42.45 23.77 -22.03
N ALA A 101 42.65 24.54 -23.10
CA ALA A 101 41.63 25.45 -23.63
C ALA A 101 40.38 24.69 -24.12
N GLY A 102 40.55 23.56 -24.79
CA GLY A 102 39.45 22.69 -25.23
C GLY A 102 38.65 22.11 -24.06
N LEU A 103 39.32 21.68 -22.99
CA LEU A 103 38.68 21.23 -21.75
C LEU A 103 37.92 22.36 -21.06
N THR A 104 38.49 23.56 -21.00
CA THR A 104 37.79 24.74 -20.47
C THR A 104 36.55 25.09 -21.30
N LEU A 105 36.62 24.98 -22.63
CA LEU A 105 35.46 25.20 -23.49
C LEU A 105 34.37 24.16 -23.27
N LEU A 106 34.75 22.88 -23.18
CA LEU A 106 33.82 21.79 -22.91
C LEU A 106 33.14 21.95 -21.54
N ASP A 107 33.90 22.30 -20.51
CA ASP A 107 33.38 22.55 -19.17
C ASP A 107 32.37 23.71 -19.16
N ARG A 108 32.65 24.78 -19.91
CA ARG A 108 31.67 25.88 -20.13
C ARG A 108 30.42 25.39 -20.86
N GLN A 109 30.54 24.56 -21.89
CA GLN A 109 29.37 24.02 -22.60
C GLN A 109 28.52 23.11 -21.73
N ILE A 110 29.14 22.25 -20.91
CA ILE A 110 28.45 21.40 -19.93
C ILE A 110 27.73 22.27 -18.89
N THR A 111 28.38 23.34 -18.42
CA THR A 111 27.77 24.30 -17.49
C THR A 111 26.53 24.95 -18.09
N VAL A 112 26.63 25.47 -19.31
CA VAL A 112 25.48 26.09 -20.02
C VAL A 112 24.34 25.09 -20.21
N LEU A 113 24.63 23.84 -20.58
CA LEU A 113 23.61 22.80 -20.73
C LEU A 113 22.92 22.47 -19.40
N ARG A 114 23.69 22.40 -18.30
CA ARG A 114 23.13 22.18 -16.96
C ARG A 114 22.23 23.34 -16.52
N GLU A 115 22.65 24.58 -16.77
CA GLU A 115 21.85 25.77 -16.49
C GLU A 115 20.53 25.77 -17.29
N GLN A 116 20.59 25.43 -18.58
CA GLN A 116 19.38 25.30 -19.42
C GLN A 116 18.44 24.20 -18.92
N GLN A 117 18.98 23.05 -18.52
CA GLN A 117 18.18 21.97 -17.95
C GLN A 117 17.58 22.36 -16.59
N ALA A 118 18.34 23.04 -15.73
CA ALA A 118 17.85 23.55 -14.45
C ALA A 118 16.70 24.55 -14.67
N ALA A 119 16.85 25.48 -15.62
CA ALA A 119 15.80 26.44 -15.97
C ALA A 119 14.51 25.73 -16.45
N ALA A 120 14.63 24.71 -17.30
CA ALA A 120 13.48 23.92 -17.73
C ALA A 120 12.78 23.19 -16.56
N ARG A 121 13.55 22.72 -15.57
CA ARG A 121 12.98 22.13 -14.34
C ARG A 121 12.28 23.15 -13.46
N VAL A 122 12.78 24.38 -13.36
CA VAL A 122 12.10 25.47 -12.64
C VAL A 122 10.78 25.84 -13.31
N GLU A 123 10.74 25.86 -14.64
CA GLU A 123 9.49 26.08 -15.39
C GLU A 123 8.47 24.98 -15.12
N GLN A 124 8.89 23.71 -15.16
CA GLN A 124 8.04 22.58 -14.78
C GLN A 124 7.57 22.67 -13.32
N ALA A 125 8.43 23.11 -12.40
CA ALA A 125 8.06 23.33 -11.01
C ALA A 125 7.00 24.42 -10.86
N THR A 126 7.10 25.48 -11.65
CA THR A 126 6.15 26.59 -11.67
C THR A 126 4.79 26.14 -12.20
N GLN A 127 4.78 25.42 -13.33
CA GLN A 127 3.55 24.85 -13.89
C GLN A 127 2.87 23.89 -12.90
N ALA A 128 3.65 23.01 -12.25
CA ALA A 128 3.14 22.10 -11.23
C ALA A 128 2.55 22.86 -10.02
N ARG A 129 3.21 23.95 -9.60
CA ARG A 129 2.70 24.83 -8.53
C ARG A 129 1.39 25.50 -8.92
N GLU A 130 1.28 26.01 -10.14
CA GLU A 130 0.06 26.65 -10.66
C GLU A 130 -1.11 25.65 -10.79
N SER A 131 -0.81 24.39 -11.08
CA SER A 131 -1.81 23.31 -11.05
C SER A 131 -2.12 22.78 -9.65
N GLY A 132 -1.47 23.29 -8.60
CA GLY A 132 -1.65 22.84 -7.21
C GLY A 132 -0.98 21.49 -6.88
N ASP A 133 -0.07 21.00 -7.74
CA ASP A 133 0.74 19.81 -7.49
C ASP A 133 2.04 20.18 -6.76
N ASP A 134 1.89 20.49 -5.47
CA ASP A 134 2.99 20.89 -4.60
C ASP A 134 4.15 19.86 -4.60
N ARG A 135 3.83 18.57 -4.76
CA ARG A 135 4.84 17.50 -4.70
C ARG A 135 5.64 17.42 -5.98
N ALA A 136 5.00 17.48 -7.14
CA ALA A 136 5.73 17.57 -8.40
C ALA A 136 6.56 18.85 -8.46
N ALA A 137 6.02 19.97 -7.97
CA ALA A 137 6.76 21.21 -7.86
C ALA A 137 8.02 21.08 -6.99
N ILE A 138 7.92 20.51 -5.77
CA ILE A 138 9.08 20.23 -4.91
C ILE A 138 10.09 19.34 -5.64
N ARG A 139 9.64 18.22 -6.23
CA ARG A 139 10.53 17.30 -6.96
C ARG A 139 11.27 18.00 -8.10
N TYR A 140 10.58 18.83 -8.89
CA TYR A 140 11.22 19.56 -9.98
C TYR A 140 12.22 20.63 -9.47
N TYR A 141 11.93 21.29 -8.35
CA TYR A 141 12.92 22.16 -7.69
C TYR A 141 14.15 21.36 -7.19
N GLU A 142 13.95 20.20 -6.59
CA GLU A 142 15.05 19.32 -6.16
C GLU A 142 15.89 18.84 -7.36
N GLU A 143 15.27 18.43 -8.46
CA GLU A 143 15.95 18.08 -9.71
C GLU A 143 16.75 19.26 -10.29
N ALA A 144 16.18 20.47 -10.26
CA ALA A 144 16.88 21.68 -10.69
C ALA A 144 18.11 21.96 -9.80
N LEU A 145 17.99 21.77 -8.48
CA LEU A 145 19.08 21.97 -7.52
C LEU A 145 20.22 20.97 -7.71
N VAL A 146 19.94 19.74 -8.15
CA VAL A 146 20.99 18.78 -8.51
C VAL A 146 21.80 19.27 -9.73
N LEU A 147 21.15 19.95 -10.67
CA LEU A 147 21.78 20.48 -11.90
C LEU A 147 22.56 21.78 -11.65
N ALA A 148 22.07 22.63 -10.75
CA ALA A 148 22.66 23.92 -10.42
C ALA A 148 22.76 24.14 -8.88
N PRO A 149 23.58 23.35 -8.17
CA PRO A 149 23.59 23.34 -6.69
C PRO A 149 24.13 24.62 -6.07
N ALA A 150 24.86 25.45 -6.82
CA ALA A 150 25.42 26.70 -6.37
C ALA A 150 24.56 27.94 -6.69
N ASP A 151 23.40 27.78 -7.34
CA ASP A 151 22.52 28.90 -7.66
C ASP A 151 21.73 29.35 -6.42
N PRO A 152 22.03 30.54 -5.83
CA PRO A 152 21.38 31.00 -4.62
C PRO A 152 19.91 31.43 -4.86
N THR A 153 19.56 31.78 -6.10
CA THR A 153 18.19 32.14 -6.47
C THR A 153 17.31 30.90 -6.45
N LEU A 154 17.82 29.80 -7.00
CA LEU A 154 17.14 28.52 -7.02
C LEU A 154 16.97 27.93 -5.61
N GLN A 155 18.03 27.98 -4.78
CA GLN A 155 17.96 27.54 -3.39
C GLN A 155 16.92 28.32 -2.59
N ARG A 156 16.87 29.65 -2.77
CA ARG A 156 15.87 30.51 -2.11
C ARG A 156 14.46 30.18 -2.58
N ALA A 157 14.23 30.07 -3.90
CA ALA A 157 12.92 29.74 -4.46
C ALA A 157 12.40 28.39 -3.95
N HIS A 158 13.26 27.37 -3.89
CA HIS A 158 12.92 26.06 -3.32
C HIS A 158 12.56 26.17 -1.83
N SER A 159 13.40 26.83 -1.02
CA SER A 159 13.14 26.98 0.42
C SER A 159 11.85 27.75 0.69
N GLU A 160 11.63 28.90 0.03
CA GLU A 160 10.41 29.69 0.18
C GLU A 160 9.17 28.90 -0.23
N PHE A 161 9.27 28.10 -1.28
CA PHE A 161 8.18 27.24 -1.71
C PHE A 161 7.90 26.12 -0.69
N VAL A 162 8.92 25.41 -0.22
CA VAL A 162 8.78 24.39 0.83
C VAL A 162 8.17 25.00 2.10
N ASP A 163 8.67 26.14 2.56
CA ASP A 163 8.15 26.84 3.73
C ASP A 163 6.68 27.25 3.56
N ALA A 164 6.30 27.73 2.37
CA ALA A 164 4.92 28.09 2.05
C ALA A 164 4.00 26.85 2.04
N VAL A 165 4.45 25.74 1.46
CA VAL A 165 3.73 24.46 1.47
C VAL A 165 3.59 23.95 2.90
N GLU A 166 4.65 23.99 3.71
CA GLU A 166 4.60 23.60 5.11
C GLU A 166 3.69 24.50 5.96
N ALA A 167 3.71 25.82 5.72
CA ALA A 167 2.81 26.77 6.37
C ALA A 167 1.34 26.49 6.00
N SER A 168 1.06 26.23 4.72
CA SER A 168 -0.25 25.83 4.22
C SER A 168 -0.72 24.50 4.83
N GLN A 169 0.16 23.51 4.93
CA GLN A 169 -0.14 22.22 5.56
C GLN A 169 -0.41 22.36 7.06
N ARG A 170 0.40 23.16 7.77
CA ARG A 170 0.16 23.50 9.18
C ARG A 170 -1.18 24.21 9.35
N GLY A 171 -1.51 25.14 8.47
CA GLY A 171 -2.82 25.81 8.39
C GLY A 171 -3.96 24.83 8.18
N THR A 172 -3.81 23.88 7.25
CA THR A 172 -4.82 22.84 6.96
C THR A 172 -5.06 21.93 8.15
N VAL A 173 -4.00 21.48 8.84
CA VAL A 173 -4.11 20.65 10.04
C VAL A 173 -4.82 21.43 11.15
N GLY A 174 -4.44 22.70 11.36
CA GLY A 174 -5.06 23.60 12.33
C GLY A 174 -6.56 23.79 12.06
N LEU A 175 -6.93 24.04 10.80
CA LEU A 175 -8.32 24.22 10.39
C LEU A 175 -9.12 22.91 10.53
N ALA A 176 -8.57 21.78 10.10
CA ALA A 176 -9.20 20.48 10.27
C ALA A 176 -9.47 20.16 11.74
N ARG A 177 -8.54 20.50 12.65
CA ARG A 177 -8.74 20.38 14.10
C ARG A 177 -9.80 21.35 14.63
N ALA A 178 -9.86 22.57 14.09
CA ALA A 178 -10.90 23.53 14.45
C ALA A 178 -12.29 23.04 14.05
N VAL A 179 -12.44 22.48 12.85
CA VAL A 179 -13.66 21.82 12.39
C VAL A 179 -14.03 20.65 13.31
N ASP A 180 -13.07 19.77 13.63
CA ASP A 180 -13.32 18.64 14.55
C ASP A 180 -13.79 19.10 15.94
N ARG A 181 -13.26 20.24 16.45
CA ARG A 181 -13.73 20.83 17.72
C ARG A 181 -15.16 21.35 17.63
N GLN A 182 -15.53 22.01 16.54
CA GLN A 182 -16.91 22.49 16.35
C GLN A 182 -17.89 21.32 16.21
N LEU A 183 -17.50 20.27 15.48
CA LEU A 183 -18.27 19.03 15.39
C LEU A 183 -18.46 18.37 16.77
N ALA A 184 -17.39 18.26 17.57
CA ALA A 184 -17.48 17.71 18.92
C ALA A 184 -18.36 18.55 19.87
N ALA A 185 -18.48 19.86 19.61
CA ALA A 185 -19.36 20.77 20.33
C ALA A 185 -20.82 20.79 19.80
N GLY A 186 -21.13 20.03 18.73
CA GLY A 186 -22.44 20.04 18.08
C GLY A 186 -22.72 21.28 17.22
N HIS A 187 -21.71 22.11 16.95
CA HIS A 187 -21.85 23.34 16.15
C HIS A 187 -21.64 23.05 14.65
N HIS A 188 -22.55 22.28 14.04
CA HIS A 188 -22.38 21.80 12.67
C HIS A 188 -22.34 22.93 11.61
N ASP A 189 -23.13 23.98 11.76
CA ASP A 189 -23.13 25.13 10.82
C ASP A 189 -21.78 25.87 10.83
N GLN A 190 -21.21 26.08 12.02
CA GLN A 190 -19.89 26.70 12.17
C GLN A 190 -18.79 25.81 11.58
N ALA A 191 -18.90 24.50 11.78
CA ALA A 191 -18.00 23.53 11.18
C ALA A 191 -18.07 23.58 9.64
N HIS A 192 -19.27 23.69 9.07
CA HIS A 192 -19.48 23.80 7.62
C HIS A 192 -18.91 25.08 7.04
N GLU A 193 -19.15 26.23 7.67
CA GLU A 193 -18.58 27.51 7.23
C GLU A 193 -17.04 27.51 7.31
N LEU A 194 -16.46 26.90 8.35
CA LEU A 194 -15.01 26.74 8.45
C LEU A 194 -14.43 25.86 7.35
N VAL A 195 -15.12 24.75 7.01
CA VAL A 195 -14.72 23.88 5.89
C VAL A 195 -14.80 24.63 4.57
N ARG A 196 -15.89 25.36 4.31
CA ARG A 196 -16.09 26.13 3.08
C ARG A 196 -15.00 27.18 2.89
N ARG A 197 -14.77 28.05 3.88
CA ARG A 197 -13.66 29.04 3.87
C ARG A 197 -12.29 28.38 3.72
N GLY A 198 -12.13 27.19 4.30
CA GLY A 198 -10.93 26.39 4.16
C GLY A 198 -10.68 25.90 2.75
N LEU A 199 -11.73 25.40 2.10
CA LEU A 199 -11.68 24.94 0.72
C LEU A 199 -11.54 26.09 -0.27
N ASP A 200 -12.12 27.27 -0.01
CA ASP A 200 -11.88 28.48 -0.81
C ASP A 200 -10.40 28.86 -0.84
N ARG A 201 -9.69 28.64 0.28
CA ARG A 201 -8.25 28.93 0.42
C ARG A 201 -7.36 27.79 -0.04
N ILE A 202 -7.79 26.55 0.15
CA ILE A 202 -7.01 25.33 -0.11
C ILE A 202 -7.90 24.29 -0.80
N PRO A 203 -8.24 24.49 -2.09
CA PRO A 203 -9.25 23.70 -2.80
C PRO A 203 -8.93 22.21 -2.90
N HIS A 204 -7.65 21.85 -2.86
CA HIS A 204 -7.15 20.47 -2.99
C HIS A 204 -7.00 19.74 -1.64
N SER A 205 -7.40 20.37 -0.53
CA SER A 205 -7.27 19.74 0.80
C SER A 205 -8.25 18.57 0.97
N LEU A 206 -7.75 17.35 0.72
CA LEU A 206 -8.53 16.11 0.88
C LEU A 206 -9.11 15.93 2.29
N ARG A 207 -8.43 16.46 3.32
CA ARG A 207 -8.90 16.41 4.72
C ARG A 207 -10.13 17.30 4.96
N LEU A 208 -10.18 18.46 4.30
CA LEU A 208 -11.32 19.36 4.38
C LEU A 208 -12.46 18.84 3.51
N ARG A 209 -12.15 18.33 2.32
CA ARG A 209 -13.14 17.70 1.42
C ARG A 209 -13.86 16.53 2.07
N ASP A 210 -13.16 15.60 2.74
CA ASP A 210 -13.86 14.50 3.44
C ASP A 210 -14.84 15.01 4.51
N ARG A 211 -14.48 16.09 5.22
CA ARG A 211 -15.34 16.70 6.23
C ARG A 211 -16.51 17.42 5.59
N HIS A 212 -16.30 18.01 4.41
CA HIS A 212 -17.36 18.62 3.64
C HIS A 212 -18.42 17.58 3.26
N VAL A 213 -18.00 16.45 2.69
CA VAL A 213 -18.89 15.32 2.38
C VAL A 213 -19.66 14.88 3.62
N ALA A 214 -18.98 14.73 4.77
CA ALA A 214 -19.61 14.30 6.00
C ALA A 214 -20.64 15.29 6.56
N LEU A 215 -20.39 16.59 6.43
CA LEU A 215 -21.29 17.67 6.84
C LEU A 215 -22.51 17.79 5.92
N LEU A 216 -22.31 17.77 4.60
CA LEU A 216 -23.40 17.73 3.62
C LEU A 216 -24.31 16.52 3.85
N ALA A 217 -23.71 15.33 4.03
CA ALA A 217 -24.44 14.12 4.35
C ALA A 217 -25.20 14.19 5.68
N HIS A 218 -24.68 14.92 6.67
CA HIS A 218 -25.36 15.13 7.94
C HIS A 218 -26.53 16.11 7.82
N ALA A 219 -26.40 17.12 6.95
CA ALA A 219 -27.47 18.06 6.62
C ALA A 219 -28.58 17.46 5.73
N GLY A 220 -28.36 16.24 5.19
CA GLY A 220 -29.30 15.55 4.30
C GLY A 220 -29.10 15.87 2.81
N ASP A 221 -28.09 16.66 2.45
CA ASP A 221 -27.76 16.97 1.06
C ASP A 221 -26.86 15.89 0.45
N HIS A 222 -27.48 14.73 0.17
CA HIS A 222 -26.75 13.55 -0.30
C HIS A 222 -26.29 13.66 -1.76
N GLU A 223 -26.97 14.43 -2.60
CA GLU A 223 -26.59 14.65 -4.00
C GLU A 223 -25.33 15.52 -4.09
N GLU A 224 -25.30 16.65 -3.38
CA GLU A 224 -24.08 17.47 -3.32
C GLU A 224 -22.94 16.71 -2.64
N ALA A 225 -23.23 15.97 -1.55
CA ALA A 225 -22.24 15.14 -0.88
C ALA A 225 -21.64 14.08 -1.82
N LEU A 226 -22.43 13.45 -2.68
CA LEU A 226 -21.97 12.45 -3.65
C LEU A 226 -21.09 13.08 -4.72
N ALA A 227 -21.48 14.24 -5.25
CA ALA A 227 -20.68 14.97 -6.24
C ALA A 227 -19.29 15.35 -5.67
N VAL A 228 -19.25 15.88 -4.44
CA VAL A 228 -18.00 16.19 -3.75
C VAL A 228 -17.20 14.91 -3.45
N ALA A 229 -17.87 13.82 -3.05
CA ALA A 229 -17.22 12.53 -2.77
C ALA A 229 -16.54 11.94 -4.01
N ARG A 230 -17.19 11.98 -5.19
CA ARG A 230 -16.64 11.50 -6.46
C ARG A 230 -15.35 12.24 -6.82
N GLN A 231 -15.39 13.56 -6.88
CA GLN A 231 -14.19 14.38 -7.14
C GLN A 231 -13.08 14.12 -6.11
N THR A 232 -13.46 13.96 -4.84
CA THR A 232 -12.47 13.71 -3.78
C THR A 232 -11.85 12.33 -3.92
N ALA A 233 -12.61 11.31 -4.34
CA ALA A 233 -12.14 9.96 -4.60
C ALA A 233 -11.16 9.89 -5.78
N GLU A 234 -11.36 10.67 -6.84
CA GLU A 234 -10.43 10.80 -7.97
C GLU A 234 -9.07 11.35 -7.51
N LEU A 235 -9.07 12.50 -6.83
CA LEU A 235 -7.86 13.13 -6.29
C LEU A 235 -7.13 12.20 -5.30
N ARG A 236 -7.92 11.47 -4.51
CA ARG A 236 -7.43 10.47 -3.57
C ARG A 236 -6.74 9.30 -4.26
N THR A 237 -7.37 8.75 -5.30
CA THR A 237 -6.81 7.64 -6.08
C THR A 237 -5.44 8.04 -6.64
N ALA A 238 -5.34 9.21 -7.27
CA ALA A 238 -4.06 9.75 -7.77
C ALA A 238 -3.03 9.92 -6.63
N GLN A 239 -3.42 10.58 -5.53
CA GLN A 239 -2.52 10.77 -4.38
C GLN A 239 -1.97 9.45 -3.84
N TRP A 240 -2.80 8.41 -3.77
CA TRP A 240 -2.38 7.12 -3.25
C TRP A 240 -1.48 6.37 -4.22
N GLU A 241 -1.79 6.35 -5.51
CA GLU A 241 -0.89 5.80 -6.53
C GLU A 241 0.52 6.43 -6.45
N ASP A 242 0.60 7.76 -6.30
CA ASP A 242 1.87 8.47 -6.14
C ASP A 242 2.63 8.13 -4.84
N ARG A 243 1.93 7.60 -3.84
CA ARG A 243 2.50 7.21 -2.54
C ARG A 243 2.85 5.75 -2.46
N ARG A 244 2.56 4.95 -3.48
CA ARG A 244 2.94 3.55 -3.50
C ARG A 244 4.46 3.43 -3.47
N PRO A 245 4.99 2.44 -2.74
CA PRO A 245 6.40 2.10 -2.85
C PRO A 245 6.80 1.87 -4.31
N ALA A 246 8.03 2.25 -4.66
CA ALA A 246 8.54 2.07 -6.03
C ALA A 246 8.29 0.63 -6.52
N ALA A 247 7.81 0.53 -7.76
CA ALA A 247 7.21 -0.67 -8.34
C ALA A 247 7.95 -1.96 -7.95
N HIS A 248 7.31 -2.74 -7.10
CA HIS A 248 7.61 -4.16 -6.97
C HIS A 248 6.87 -4.92 -8.07
N GLU A 249 7.39 -6.09 -8.43
CA GLU A 249 6.67 -7.00 -9.32
C GLU A 249 5.26 -7.20 -8.76
N ALA A 250 4.26 -6.91 -9.60
CA ALA A 250 2.86 -6.97 -9.19
C ALA A 250 2.55 -8.40 -8.73
N ARG A 251 2.06 -8.53 -7.50
CA ARG A 251 1.68 -9.82 -6.93
C ARG A 251 0.20 -10.05 -7.14
N GLN A 252 -0.14 -11.12 -7.83
CA GLN A 252 -1.49 -11.67 -7.85
C GLN A 252 -1.53 -12.81 -6.85
N LEU A 253 -2.37 -12.69 -5.83
CA LEU A 253 -2.51 -13.74 -4.84
C LEU A 253 -3.47 -14.82 -5.34
N GLU A 254 -3.18 -16.06 -5.00
CA GLU A 254 -4.13 -17.16 -5.10
C GLU A 254 -5.06 -17.19 -3.88
N ALA A 255 -6.15 -17.97 -3.99
CA ALA A 255 -7.12 -18.12 -2.89
C ALA A 255 -6.47 -18.63 -1.59
N TYR A 256 -5.44 -19.49 -1.68
CA TYR A 256 -4.71 -20.00 -0.52
C TYR A 256 -3.77 -18.98 0.12
N GLN A 257 -3.38 -17.94 -0.62
CA GLN A 257 -2.49 -16.88 -0.13
C GLN A 257 -3.25 -15.75 0.58
N ARG A 258 -4.57 -15.68 0.42
CA ARG A 258 -5.45 -14.76 1.16
C ARG A 258 -6.09 -15.51 2.32
N ILE A 259 -5.53 -15.40 3.51
CA ILE A 259 -5.98 -16.13 4.70
C ILE A 259 -6.92 -15.22 5.50
N ALA A 260 -8.20 -15.56 5.61
CA ALA A 260 -9.18 -14.82 6.38
C ALA A 260 -9.46 -15.52 7.72
N ILE A 261 -9.12 -14.89 8.85
CA ILE A 261 -9.47 -15.44 10.17
C ILE A 261 -10.85 -14.95 10.58
N SER A 262 -11.76 -15.88 10.85
CA SER A 262 -13.13 -15.59 11.28
C SER A 262 -13.40 -16.28 12.61
N GLY A 263 -13.69 -15.50 13.65
CA GLY A 263 -14.05 -16.03 14.96
C GLY A 263 -15.55 -16.04 15.18
N PHE A 264 -16.02 -16.90 16.08
CA PHE A 264 -17.36 -16.77 16.67
C PHE A 264 -17.29 -15.86 17.90
N PHE A 265 -17.95 -14.71 17.82
CA PHE A 265 -17.87 -13.61 18.77
C PHE A 265 -16.44 -13.09 19.00
N TYR A 266 -16.14 -12.61 20.22
CA TYR A 266 -14.90 -11.90 20.56
C TYR A 266 -13.70 -12.81 20.89
N SER A 267 -13.71 -14.08 20.46
CA SER A 267 -12.91 -15.09 21.14
C SER A 267 -12.04 -15.94 20.20
N GLY A 268 -10.81 -16.24 20.62
CA GLY A 268 -9.95 -17.32 20.11
C GLY A 268 -9.16 -17.01 18.83
N SER A 269 -9.68 -16.19 17.93
CA SER A 269 -9.02 -15.86 16.65
C SER A 269 -7.65 -15.20 16.79
N GLY A 270 -7.41 -14.50 17.91
CA GLY A 270 -6.11 -13.88 18.21
C GLY A 270 -4.96 -14.88 18.28
N ALA A 271 -5.18 -16.09 18.84
CA ALA A 271 -4.14 -17.11 18.91
C ALA A 271 -3.75 -17.64 17.52
N ALA A 272 -4.74 -17.93 16.67
CA ALA A 272 -4.50 -18.33 15.29
C ALA A 272 -3.79 -17.21 14.51
N LYS A 273 -4.19 -15.95 14.73
CA LYS A 273 -3.55 -14.78 14.14
C LYS A 273 -2.10 -14.66 14.56
N ASP A 274 -1.80 -14.80 15.84
CA ASP A 274 -0.44 -14.67 16.37
C ASP A 274 0.46 -15.80 15.87
N HIS A 275 -0.08 -17.01 15.66
CA HIS A 275 0.65 -18.13 15.05
C HIS A 275 1.01 -17.79 13.60
N LEU A 276 0.01 -17.43 12.81
CA LEU A 276 0.17 -17.15 11.37
C LEU A 276 1.06 -15.93 11.10
N ARG A 277 1.12 -14.96 12.02
CA ARG A 277 2.07 -13.84 11.95
C ARG A 277 3.52 -14.21 12.20
N GLY A 278 3.79 -15.42 12.70
CA GLY A 278 5.15 -15.92 12.94
C GLY A 278 5.90 -16.28 11.65
N TYR A 279 5.23 -16.34 10.50
CA TYR A 279 5.84 -16.66 9.21
C TYR A 279 6.38 -15.41 8.52
N ARG A 280 7.62 -15.48 8.02
CA ARG A 280 8.33 -14.35 7.40
C ARG A 280 7.55 -13.70 6.26
N ASP A 281 6.90 -14.50 5.43
CA ASP A 281 6.23 -14.05 4.21
C ASP A 281 4.74 -13.76 4.41
N VAL A 282 4.22 -13.92 5.65
CA VAL A 282 2.84 -13.59 6.01
C VAL A 282 2.75 -12.17 6.57
N VAL A 283 1.97 -11.32 5.91
CA VAL A 283 1.69 -9.97 6.38
C VAL A 283 0.26 -9.88 6.92
N SER A 284 0.13 -9.45 8.18
CA SER A 284 -1.17 -9.12 8.77
C SER A 284 -1.79 -7.89 8.13
N TRP A 285 -3.05 -8.02 7.70
CA TRP A 285 -3.85 -7.02 7.02
C TRP A 285 -5.23 -6.85 7.69
N PRO A 286 -5.72 -5.61 7.94
CA PRO A 286 -4.98 -4.35 7.85
C PRO A 286 -3.83 -4.32 8.87
N PRO A 287 -2.87 -3.39 8.73
CA PRO A 287 -1.73 -3.30 9.64
C PRO A 287 -2.14 -3.12 11.11
N ASN A 288 -3.30 -2.49 11.35
CA ASN A 288 -3.87 -2.25 12.66
C ASN A 288 -5.41 -2.36 12.66
N GLY A 289 -5.94 -3.37 13.36
CA GLY A 289 -7.38 -3.56 13.57
C GLY A 289 -8.01 -4.61 12.66
N GLU A 290 -9.33 -4.50 12.47
CA GLU A 290 -10.13 -5.41 11.65
C GLU A 290 -10.48 -4.76 10.31
N LEU A 291 -10.50 -5.56 9.24
CA LEU A 291 -10.99 -5.08 7.94
C LEU A 291 -12.51 -4.92 7.97
N ARG A 292 -13.02 -3.71 7.69
CA ARG A 292 -14.44 -3.38 7.82
C ARG A 292 -15.16 -3.17 6.48
N ILE A 293 -14.46 -3.11 5.35
CA ILE A 293 -15.03 -2.77 4.02
C ILE A 293 -16.21 -3.66 3.58
N VAL A 294 -16.27 -4.91 4.03
CA VAL A 294 -17.39 -5.83 3.77
C VAL A 294 -18.49 -5.66 4.82
N LYS A 295 -18.15 -5.25 6.05
CA LYS A 295 -19.02 -5.25 7.22
C LYS A 295 -19.90 -4.00 7.31
N PHE A 296 -20.89 -4.11 8.19
CA PHE A 296 -21.76 -3.01 8.57
C PHE A 296 -21.11 -2.06 9.57
N PRO A 297 -21.56 -0.79 9.58
CA PRO A 297 -22.37 -0.10 8.57
C PRO A 297 -21.53 0.39 7.38
N GLY A 298 -22.16 0.71 6.25
CA GLY A 298 -21.54 1.36 5.08
C GLY A 298 -20.63 0.49 4.20
N GLY A 299 -20.32 -0.76 4.59
CA GLY A 299 -19.59 -1.68 3.74
C GLY A 299 -20.46 -2.33 2.66
N TYR A 300 -19.85 -3.17 1.81
CA TYR A 300 -20.55 -3.81 0.69
C TYR A 300 -21.77 -4.65 1.08
N VAL A 301 -21.76 -5.33 2.22
CA VAL A 301 -22.94 -6.08 2.68
C VAL A 301 -24.07 -5.13 3.10
N ASP A 302 -23.75 -3.94 3.62
CA ASP A 302 -24.77 -2.94 3.95
C ASP A 302 -25.44 -2.41 2.69
N LEU A 303 -24.63 -2.05 1.67
CA LEU A 303 -25.13 -1.68 0.36
C LEU A 303 -26.01 -2.78 -0.24
N GLY A 304 -25.56 -4.03 -0.21
CA GLY A 304 -26.33 -5.14 -0.74
C GLY A 304 -27.67 -5.35 -0.04
N ARG A 305 -27.73 -5.21 1.28
CA ARG A 305 -29.01 -5.28 2.01
C ARG A 305 -29.95 -4.14 1.63
N ARG A 306 -29.44 -2.93 1.50
CA ARG A 306 -30.26 -1.77 1.09
C ARG A 306 -30.76 -1.93 -0.34
N LEU A 307 -29.89 -2.38 -1.26
CA LEU A 307 -30.25 -2.70 -2.64
C LEU A 307 -31.33 -3.79 -2.71
N THR A 308 -31.19 -4.90 -1.97
CA THR A 308 -32.22 -5.95 -1.92
C THR A 308 -33.54 -5.44 -1.35
N ALA A 309 -33.49 -4.58 -0.34
CA ALA A 309 -34.71 -4.08 0.33
C ALA A 309 -35.45 -3.01 -0.50
N ALA A 310 -34.72 -2.11 -1.15
CA ALA A 310 -35.28 -0.96 -1.86
C ALA A 310 -35.36 -1.16 -3.39
N GLY A 311 -34.71 -2.20 -3.94
CA GLY A 311 -34.60 -2.46 -5.38
C GLY A 311 -33.59 -1.56 -6.10
N GLN A 312 -33.04 -0.54 -5.43
CA GLN A 312 -32.03 0.38 -5.96
C GLN A 312 -31.19 0.96 -4.81
N LEU A 313 -29.99 1.44 -5.14
CA LEU A 313 -29.19 2.26 -4.23
C LEU A 313 -29.61 3.74 -4.35
N THR A 314 -29.28 4.53 -3.34
CA THR A 314 -29.48 5.99 -3.32
C THR A 314 -28.14 6.71 -3.20
N ALA A 315 -28.12 8.02 -3.46
CA ALA A 315 -26.93 8.84 -3.22
C ALA A 315 -26.46 8.75 -1.76
N ALA A 316 -27.40 8.67 -0.80
CA ALA A 316 -27.10 8.49 0.61
C ALA A 316 -26.31 7.20 0.90
N ASP A 317 -26.62 6.11 0.21
CA ASP A 317 -25.94 4.82 0.36
C ASP A 317 -24.50 4.89 -0.15
N LEU A 318 -24.28 5.53 -1.29
CA LEU A 318 -22.95 5.73 -1.87
C LEU A 318 -22.09 6.67 -1.02
N VAL A 319 -22.69 7.74 -0.49
CA VAL A 319 -22.02 8.66 0.44
C VAL A 319 -21.65 7.95 1.75
N ASP A 320 -22.53 7.11 2.29
CA ASP A 320 -22.21 6.25 3.44
C ASP A 320 -21.01 5.34 3.14
N HIS A 321 -20.96 4.74 1.94
CA HIS A 321 -19.83 3.90 1.53
C HIS A 321 -18.53 4.70 1.42
N TYR A 322 -18.55 5.88 0.80
CA TYR A 322 -17.38 6.76 0.78
C TYR A 322 -16.90 7.09 2.20
N LEU A 323 -17.81 7.53 3.07
CA LEU A 323 -17.49 7.88 4.46
C LEU A 323 -16.99 6.69 5.28
N HIS A 324 -17.43 5.48 4.96
CA HIS A 324 -16.87 4.23 5.47
C HIS A 324 -15.40 4.09 5.08
N LEU A 325 -15.07 4.26 3.80
CA LEU A 325 -13.70 4.11 3.29
C LEU A 325 -12.74 5.14 3.91
N VAL A 326 -13.18 6.39 4.11
CA VAL A 326 -12.34 7.45 4.70
C VAL A 326 -12.42 7.57 6.22
N GLY A 327 -13.39 6.89 6.86
CA GLY A 327 -13.58 6.92 8.31
C GLY A 327 -13.98 8.29 8.87
N ARG A 328 -14.95 8.94 8.19
CA ARG A 328 -15.38 10.31 8.47
C ARG A 328 -16.89 10.47 8.70
N LYS A 329 -17.64 9.39 8.89
CA LYS A 329 -19.07 9.50 9.19
C LYS A 329 -19.26 10.26 10.50
N LEU A 330 -20.08 11.31 10.49
CA LEU A 330 -20.51 11.99 11.72
C LEU A 330 -21.53 11.11 12.45
N THR A 331 -21.28 10.85 13.73
CA THR A 331 -22.15 10.05 14.57
C THR A 331 -22.83 10.97 15.58
N GLY A 332 -24.15 10.81 15.77
CA GLY A 332 -24.89 11.55 16.80
C GLY A 332 -24.79 10.93 18.19
N VAL A 333 -23.83 10.03 18.39
CA VAL A 333 -23.72 9.22 19.62
C VAL A 333 -22.76 9.90 20.59
N ALA A 334 -23.16 9.96 21.86
CA ALA A 334 -22.35 10.58 22.91
C ALA A 334 -20.98 9.87 23.07
N PRO A 335 -19.91 10.61 23.43
CA PRO A 335 -18.61 10.01 23.73
C PRO A 335 -18.70 8.90 24.78
N GLY A 336 -17.99 7.80 24.56
CA GLY A 336 -17.96 6.64 25.47
C GLY A 336 -19.12 5.66 25.28
N VAL A 337 -20.13 5.99 24.47
CA VAL A 337 -21.17 5.05 24.06
C VAL A 337 -20.71 4.28 22.83
N TYR A 338 -20.86 2.97 22.84
CA TYR A 338 -20.52 2.11 21.72
C TYR A 338 -21.36 2.47 20.50
N ASP A 339 -20.68 2.85 19.44
CA ASP A 339 -21.27 3.04 18.12
C ASP A 339 -20.44 2.32 17.06
N LYS A 340 -21.12 1.72 16.08
CA LYS A 340 -20.44 0.94 15.03
C LYS A 340 -19.73 1.84 14.04
N TRP A 341 -20.29 3.02 13.72
CA TRP A 341 -19.62 3.98 12.85
C TRP A 341 -18.35 4.51 13.49
N GLU A 342 -18.31 4.72 14.81
CA GLU A 342 -17.06 5.06 15.51
C GLU A 342 -15.97 3.99 15.36
N VAL A 343 -16.34 2.70 15.40
CA VAL A 343 -15.39 1.61 15.15
C VAL A 343 -14.90 1.61 13.70
N VAL A 344 -15.81 1.77 12.73
CA VAL A 344 -15.45 1.89 11.29
C VAL A 344 -14.52 3.06 11.07
N ASN A 345 -14.90 4.23 11.59
CA ASN A 345 -14.14 5.47 11.55
C ASN A 345 -12.72 5.28 12.10
N ALA A 346 -12.59 4.65 13.28
CA ALA A 346 -11.29 4.37 13.87
C ALA A 346 -10.44 3.45 12.99
N ASN A 347 -10.99 2.36 12.45
CA ASN A 347 -10.26 1.41 11.62
C ASN A 347 -9.83 2.02 10.28
N SER A 348 -10.73 2.70 9.57
CA SER A 348 -10.42 3.37 8.30
C SER A 348 -9.38 4.47 8.48
N ARG A 349 -9.48 5.29 9.54
CA ARG A 349 -8.47 6.31 9.85
C ARG A 349 -7.09 5.72 10.20
N ARG A 350 -7.02 4.53 10.79
CA ARG A 350 -5.73 3.84 11.01
C ARG A 350 -5.07 3.48 9.69
N MET A 351 -5.82 2.94 8.73
CA MET A 351 -5.29 2.66 7.37
C MET A 351 -4.77 3.93 6.70
N LEU A 352 -5.50 5.05 6.80
CA LEU A 352 -5.10 6.34 6.22
C LEU A 352 -3.82 6.93 6.84
N ARG A 353 -3.42 6.51 8.03
CA ARG A 353 -2.21 7.00 8.73
C ARG A 353 -0.94 6.23 8.35
N GLU A 354 -1.07 5.11 7.64
CA GLU A 354 0.06 4.26 7.22
C GLU A 354 0.17 4.15 5.69
N PRO A 355 0.20 5.28 4.94
CA PRO A 355 0.13 5.25 3.48
C PRO A 355 1.23 4.41 2.84
N ALA A 356 2.42 4.32 3.44
CA ALA A 356 3.51 3.48 2.92
C ALA A 356 3.14 1.99 2.82
N ARG A 357 2.14 1.54 3.59
CA ARG A 357 1.66 0.14 3.61
C ARG A 357 0.28 -0.01 2.98
N THR A 358 -0.49 1.07 2.87
CA THR A 358 -1.91 1.03 2.51
C THR A 358 -2.27 1.78 1.25
N ALA A 359 -1.33 2.47 0.61
CA ALA A 359 -1.55 3.27 -0.58
C ALA A 359 -2.25 2.49 -1.70
N GLY A 360 -1.67 1.39 -2.19
CA GLY A 360 -2.26 0.62 -3.30
C GLY A 360 -3.62 0.02 -2.96
N TYR A 361 -3.79 -0.46 -1.72
CA TYR A 361 -5.10 -0.93 -1.24
C TYR A 361 -6.15 0.20 -1.27
N LEU A 362 -5.82 1.37 -0.73
CA LEU A 362 -6.75 2.51 -0.66
C LEU A 362 -7.06 3.07 -2.06
N ALA A 363 -6.08 3.12 -2.95
CA ALA A 363 -6.27 3.52 -4.35
C ALA A 363 -7.27 2.58 -5.05
N ALA A 364 -7.06 1.25 -4.93
CA ALA A 364 -7.97 0.26 -5.51
C ALA A 364 -9.39 0.36 -4.92
N CYS A 365 -9.53 0.59 -3.61
CA CYS A 365 -10.84 0.80 -2.99
C CYS A 365 -11.54 2.07 -3.51
N MET A 366 -10.83 3.18 -3.70
CA MET A 366 -11.44 4.38 -4.28
C MET A 366 -11.79 4.22 -5.75
N ALA A 367 -10.95 3.56 -6.54
CA ALA A 367 -11.28 3.22 -7.92
C ALA A 367 -12.56 2.36 -7.99
N GLY A 368 -12.71 1.38 -7.08
CA GLY A 368 -13.94 0.59 -6.98
C GLY A 368 -15.16 1.38 -6.50
N PHE A 369 -14.97 2.42 -5.67
CA PHE A 369 -16.04 3.37 -5.33
C PHE A 369 -16.46 4.19 -6.55
N LEU A 370 -15.52 4.70 -7.35
CA LEU A 370 -15.83 5.42 -8.59
C LEU A 370 -16.59 4.53 -9.58
N GLU A 371 -16.14 3.29 -9.77
CA GLU A 371 -16.85 2.31 -10.61
C GLU A 371 -18.27 2.00 -10.08
N LEU A 372 -18.47 1.98 -8.77
CA LEU A 372 -19.79 1.85 -8.16
C LEU A 372 -20.70 3.06 -8.47
N VAL A 373 -20.15 4.28 -8.39
CA VAL A 373 -20.89 5.51 -8.73
C VAL A 373 -21.28 5.52 -10.22
N ASP A 374 -20.35 5.16 -11.10
CA ASP A 374 -20.61 5.11 -12.55
C ASP A 374 -21.73 4.11 -12.87
N ARG A 375 -21.74 2.93 -12.23
CA ARG A 375 -22.82 1.94 -12.40
C ARG A 375 -24.16 2.41 -11.85
N PHE A 376 -24.16 3.11 -10.72
CA PHE A 376 -25.36 3.72 -10.16
C PHE A 376 -25.96 4.76 -11.11
N GLU A 377 -25.13 5.66 -11.68
CA GLU A 377 -25.58 6.66 -12.64
C GLU A 377 -26.03 6.06 -13.98
N GLY A 378 -25.44 4.92 -14.38
CA GLY A 378 -25.79 4.18 -15.59
C GLY A 378 -27.16 3.46 -15.55
N GLY A 379 -27.82 3.39 -14.39
CA GLY A 379 -29.11 2.73 -14.23
C GLY A 379 -28.99 1.29 -13.71
N GLN A 380 -29.82 0.37 -14.23
CA GLN A 380 -30.08 -0.95 -13.65
C GLN A 380 -28.85 -1.63 -13.01
N PHE A 381 -28.88 -1.76 -11.69
CA PHE A 381 -27.79 -2.30 -10.87
C PHE A 381 -28.37 -3.34 -9.91
N GLN A 382 -28.01 -4.62 -10.08
CA GLN A 382 -28.54 -5.74 -9.29
C GLN A 382 -27.57 -6.17 -8.19
N LEU A 383 -28.04 -7.05 -7.30
CA LEU A 383 -27.23 -7.57 -6.19
C LEU A 383 -25.99 -8.33 -6.69
N GLU A 384 -26.14 -9.10 -7.76
CA GLU A 384 -25.09 -9.87 -8.41
C GLU A 384 -23.99 -8.96 -8.97
N ASP A 385 -24.38 -7.81 -9.55
CA ASP A 385 -23.44 -6.81 -10.06
C ASP A 385 -22.61 -6.20 -8.92
N LEU A 386 -23.27 -5.87 -7.80
CA LEU A 386 -22.59 -5.36 -6.61
C LEU A 386 -21.61 -6.38 -6.03
N GLN A 387 -22.01 -7.65 -5.96
CA GLN A 387 -21.13 -8.73 -5.50
C GLN A 387 -19.94 -8.90 -6.44
N ALA A 388 -20.15 -8.93 -7.75
CA ALA A 388 -19.07 -9.05 -8.74
C ALA A 388 -18.09 -7.87 -8.69
N LEU A 389 -18.62 -6.64 -8.60
CA LEU A 389 -17.83 -5.42 -8.44
C LEU A 389 -17.02 -5.46 -7.14
N SER A 390 -17.64 -5.85 -6.04
CA SER A 390 -16.98 -5.96 -4.73
C SER A 390 -15.85 -6.97 -4.75
N ARG A 391 -16.07 -8.17 -5.30
CA ARG A 391 -15.04 -9.20 -5.43
C ARG A 391 -13.84 -8.71 -6.23
N THR A 392 -14.11 -8.10 -7.39
CA THR A 392 -13.07 -7.57 -8.28
C THR A 392 -12.29 -6.43 -7.63
N THR A 393 -12.98 -5.53 -6.93
CA THR A 393 -12.37 -4.41 -6.21
C THR A 393 -11.48 -4.91 -5.07
N LEU A 394 -11.99 -5.83 -4.25
CA LEU A 394 -11.25 -6.36 -3.11
C LEU A 394 -10.10 -7.26 -3.55
N GLN A 395 -10.21 -7.97 -4.67
CA GLN A 395 -9.09 -8.68 -5.27
C GLN A 395 -7.96 -7.71 -5.62
N ARG A 396 -8.25 -6.67 -6.41
CA ARG A 396 -7.30 -5.61 -6.77
C ARG A 396 -6.66 -4.98 -5.52
N ALA A 397 -7.47 -4.67 -4.51
CA ALA A 397 -6.99 -4.02 -3.29
C ALA A 397 -6.08 -4.94 -2.45
N LEU A 398 -6.42 -6.22 -2.31
CA LEU A 398 -5.59 -7.19 -1.59
C LEU A 398 -4.30 -7.52 -2.34
N ASP A 399 -4.35 -7.65 -3.67
CA ASP A 399 -3.16 -7.86 -4.50
C ASP A 399 -2.21 -6.65 -4.43
N ALA A 400 -2.76 -5.43 -4.43
CA ALA A 400 -1.99 -4.21 -4.20
C ALA A 400 -1.39 -4.17 -2.78
N ALA A 401 -2.15 -4.56 -1.75
CA ALA A 401 -1.63 -4.66 -0.38
C ALA A 401 -0.46 -5.65 -0.28
N ALA A 402 -0.55 -6.81 -0.94
CA ALA A 402 0.54 -7.77 -0.97
C ALA A 402 1.75 -7.26 -1.74
N THR A 403 1.54 -6.58 -2.86
CA THR A 403 2.61 -5.97 -3.65
C THR A 403 3.37 -4.92 -2.83
N ASP A 404 2.64 -3.96 -2.25
CA ASP A 404 3.22 -2.84 -1.50
C ASP A 404 3.95 -3.31 -0.24
N ASN A 405 3.51 -4.42 0.38
CA ASN A 405 4.12 -4.99 1.58
C ASN A 405 5.03 -6.21 1.30
N ARG A 406 5.28 -6.55 0.03
CA ARG A 406 6.04 -7.74 -0.40
C ARG A 406 5.58 -9.05 0.25
N ALA A 407 4.29 -9.19 0.48
CA ALA A 407 3.71 -10.33 1.17
C ALA A 407 3.58 -11.53 0.22
N GLY A 408 4.01 -12.72 0.65
CA GLY A 408 3.67 -13.98 -0.01
C GLY A 408 2.27 -14.44 0.35
N TRP A 409 1.82 -14.08 1.56
CA TRP A 409 0.49 -14.34 2.09
C TRP A 409 -0.05 -13.12 2.81
N LEU A 410 -1.34 -12.85 2.67
CA LEU A 410 -2.05 -11.84 3.45
C LEU A 410 -2.93 -12.50 4.49
N LEU A 411 -2.74 -12.10 5.74
CA LEU A 411 -3.54 -12.53 6.87
C LEU A 411 -4.58 -11.48 7.22
N ILE A 412 -5.82 -11.71 6.81
CA ILE A 412 -6.95 -10.79 6.93
C ILE A 412 -7.74 -11.09 8.19
N ASP A 413 -7.71 -10.17 9.16
CA ASP A 413 -8.36 -10.38 10.45
C ASP A 413 -9.82 -9.92 10.46
N GLN A 414 -10.73 -10.85 10.80
CA GLN A 414 -12.16 -10.63 10.94
C GLN A 414 -12.75 -9.79 9.80
N VAL A 415 -12.45 -10.07 8.54
CA VAL A 415 -13.18 -9.41 7.44
C VAL A 415 -14.64 -9.85 7.39
N VAL A 416 -14.88 -11.12 7.74
CA VAL A 416 -16.20 -11.73 7.93
C VAL A 416 -16.19 -12.38 9.31
N THR A 417 -17.30 -12.30 10.03
CA THR A 417 -17.46 -12.99 11.33
C THR A 417 -17.95 -14.42 11.10
N GLY A 418 -17.53 -15.38 11.94
CA GLY A 418 -17.81 -16.81 11.74
C GLY A 418 -19.30 -17.18 11.64
N TRP A 419 -20.20 -16.39 12.23
CA TRP A 419 -21.66 -16.60 12.15
C TRP A 419 -22.35 -15.80 11.04
N ARG A 420 -21.58 -15.14 10.18
CA ARG A 420 -22.08 -14.33 9.05
C ARG A 420 -21.33 -14.67 7.77
N LEU A 421 -21.09 -15.96 7.55
CA LEU A 421 -20.36 -16.44 6.38
C LEU A 421 -21.02 -16.06 5.05
N ASP A 422 -22.34 -15.78 5.03
CA ASP A 422 -23.06 -15.22 3.88
C ASP A 422 -22.42 -13.93 3.34
N GLN A 423 -21.71 -13.18 4.20
CA GLN A 423 -21.01 -11.96 3.82
C GLN A 423 -19.79 -12.21 2.92
N ALA A 424 -19.31 -13.44 2.83
CA ALA A 424 -18.20 -13.79 1.96
C ALA A 424 -18.56 -13.73 0.47
N ALA A 425 -19.84 -13.65 0.10
CA ALA A 425 -20.25 -13.45 -1.30
C ALA A 425 -19.61 -12.21 -1.97
N TYR A 426 -19.22 -11.23 -1.15
CA TYR A 426 -18.55 -9.99 -1.56
C TYR A 426 -17.02 -10.09 -1.60
N LEU A 427 -16.44 -11.18 -1.12
CA LEU A 427 -14.99 -11.38 -1.09
C LEU A 427 -14.51 -12.14 -2.33
N PRO A 428 -13.31 -11.84 -2.85
CA PRO A 428 -12.66 -12.77 -3.75
C PRO A 428 -12.39 -14.10 -3.03
N PRO A 429 -12.09 -15.19 -3.76
CA PRO A 429 -11.68 -16.46 -3.16
C PRO A 429 -10.56 -16.27 -2.11
N VAL A 430 -10.76 -16.87 -0.94
CA VAL A 430 -9.87 -16.80 0.24
C VAL A 430 -9.88 -18.14 0.97
N SER A 431 -8.86 -18.38 1.80
CA SER A 431 -8.84 -19.47 2.78
C SER A 431 -9.30 -18.97 4.14
N PHE A 432 -10.49 -19.37 4.55
CA PHE A 432 -11.01 -19.11 5.87
C PHE A 432 -10.37 -20.04 6.91
N VAL A 433 -9.93 -19.46 8.02
CA VAL A 433 -9.67 -20.18 9.28
C VAL A 433 -10.81 -19.82 10.23
N LEU A 434 -11.79 -20.73 10.34
CA LEU A 434 -12.97 -20.59 11.17
C LEU A 434 -12.65 -21.09 12.58
N VAL A 435 -12.38 -20.14 13.48
CA VAL A 435 -12.02 -20.43 14.86
C VAL A 435 -13.27 -20.51 15.71
N HIS A 436 -13.56 -21.70 16.21
CA HIS A 436 -14.60 -21.96 17.21
C HIS A 436 -13.97 -22.17 18.59
N ARG A 437 -14.80 -22.06 19.63
CA ARG A 437 -14.38 -22.08 21.02
C ARG A 437 -15.51 -22.58 21.91
N ASP A 438 -15.16 -23.13 23.06
CA ASP A 438 -16.11 -23.48 24.13
C ASP A 438 -17.15 -22.35 24.35
N PRO A 439 -18.46 -22.63 24.23
CA PRO A 439 -19.50 -21.63 24.43
C PRO A 439 -19.47 -20.98 25.83
N ARG A 440 -19.00 -21.68 26.86
CA ARG A 440 -18.90 -21.17 28.24
C ARG A 440 -17.86 -20.05 28.33
N ASP A 441 -16.67 -20.27 27.78
CA ASP A 441 -15.63 -19.26 27.72
C ASP A 441 -16.01 -18.07 26.82
N ARG A 442 -16.75 -18.33 25.73
CA ARG A 442 -17.32 -17.28 24.88
C ARG A 442 -18.31 -16.42 25.64
N PHE A 443 -19.20 -17.03 26.42
CA PHE A 443 -20.18 -16.30 27.22
C PHE A 443 -19.50 -15.37 28.24
N ALA A 444 -18.47 -15.88 28.92
CA ALA A 444 -17.68 -15.09 29.87
C ALA A 444 -17.09 -13.80 29.25
N GLU A 445 -16.62 -13.86 28.00
CA GLU A 445 -16.11 -12.69 27.27
C GLU A 445 -17.22 -11.77 26.77
N VAL A 446 -18.27 -12.35 26.20
CA VAL A 446 -19.39 -11.58 25.65
C VAL A 446 -20.04 -10.74 26.76
N ARG A 447 -20.20 -11.28 27.96
CA ARG A 447 -20.81 -10.54 29.07
C ARG A 447 -20.07 -9.24 29.37
N ALA A 448 -18.74 -9.28 29.50
CA ALA A 448 -17.92 -8.10 29.73
C ALA A 448 -18.04 -7.05 28.61
N VAL A 449 -18.17 -7.48 27.35
CA VAL A 449 -18.36 -6.56 26.21
C VAL A 449 -19.77 -5.97 26.19
N LEU A 450 -20.79 -6.74 26.57
CA LEU A 450 -22.19 -6.29 26.62
C LEU A 450 -22.48 -5.33 27.78
N ASP A 451 -21.54 -5.15 28.70
CA ASP A 451 -21.63 -4.13 29.76
C ASP A 451 -21.23 -2.73 29.29
N GLN A 452 -20.67 -2.61 28.08
CA GLN A 452 -20.36 -1.31 27.49
C GLN A 452 -21.66 -0.55 27.12
N PRO A 453 -21.79 0.75 27.48
CA PRO A 453 -22.92 1.58 27.08
C PRO A 453 -23.14 1.54 25.56
N GLY A 454 -24.39 1.50 25.10
CA GLY A 454 -24.74 1.45 23.66
C GLY A 454 -24.76 0.05 23.04
N ARG A 455 -24.32 -0.99 23.77
CA ARG A 455 -24.49 -2.39 23.34
C ARG A 455 -25.90 -2.89 23.65
N ARG A 456 -26.43 -3.75 22.76
CA ARG A 456 -27.71 -4.43 23.00
C ARG A 456 -27.53 -5.52 24.06
N THR A 457 -28.39 -5.52 25.08
CA THR A 457 -28.31 -6.45 26.23
C THR A 457 -28.96 -7.81 26.00
N ALA A 458 -29.63 -8.03 24.85
CA ALA A 458 -30.38 -9.25 24.56
C ALA A 458 -29.57 -10.56 24.63
N ASN A 459 -28.24 -10.48 24.60
CA ASN A 459 -27.34 -11.62 24.70
C ASN A 459 -26.75 -11.83 26.11
N ARG A 460 -27.31 -11.16 27.13
CA ARG A 460 -26.94 -11.38 28.54
C ARG A 460 -27.58 -12.62 29.15
N ASP A 461 -28.75 -13.03 28.66
CA ASP A 461 -29.42 -14.24 29.13
C ASP A 461 -28.66 -15.50 28.67
N PRO A 462 -28.19 -16.38 29.60
CA PRO A 462 -27.39 -17.55 29.26
C PRO A 462 -28.11 -18.52 28.31
N ALA A 463 -29.42 -18.72 28.47
CA ALA A 463 -30.20 -19.63 27.63
C ALA A 463 -30.32 -19.09 26.20
N THR A 464 -30.60 -17.79 26.05
CA THR A 464 -30.66 -17.11 24.76
C THR A 464 -29.28 -17.13 24.08
N PHE A 465 -28.21 -16.89 24.83
CA PHE A 465 -26.85 -17.00 24.29
C PHE A 465 -26.56 -18.42 23.77
N ALA A 466 -26.84 -19.46 24.56
CA ALA A 466 -26.59 -20.85 24.19
C ALA A 466 -27.35 -21.25 22.91
N ARG A 467 -28.65 -20.91 22.82
CA ARG A 467 -29.45 -21.13 21.61
C ARG A 467 -28.90 -20.39 20.39
N GLN A 468 -28.47 -19.14 20.56
CA GLN A 468 -27.84 -18.39 19.47
C GLN A 468 -26.50 -19.00 19.04
N ALA A 469 -25.67 -19.45 19.99
CA ALA A 469 -24.40 -20.09 19.70
C ALA A 469 -24.59 -21.36 18.87
N ARG A 470 -25.57 -22.21 19.24
CA ARG A 470 -25.93 -23.40 18.46
C ARG A 470 -26.39 -23.04 17.07
N ARG A 471 -27.36 -22.12 16.96
CA ARG A 471 -27.89 -21.69 15.66
C ARG A 471 -26.78 -21.14 14.76
N HIS A 472 -25.92 -20.28 15.29
CA HIS A 472 -24.81 -19.69 14.54
C HIS A 472 -23.80 -20.73 14.04
N LEU A 473 -23.48 -21.74 14.85
CA LEU A 473 -22.59 -22.82 14.41
C LEU A 473 -23.26 -23.66 13.31
N ALA A 474 -24.51 -24.07 13.51
CA ALA A 474 -25.27 -24.83 12.50
C ALA A 474 -25.40 -24.07 11.18
N GLU A 475 -25.72 -22.78 11.22
CA GLU A 475 -25.77 -21.91 10.04
C GLU A 475 -24.40 -21.78 9.36
N ALA A 476 -23.32 -21.66 10.14
CA ALA A 476 -21.97 -21.59 9.60
C ALA A 476 -21.60 -22.89 8.88
N GLU A 477 -21.88 -24.05 9.48
CA GLU A 477 -21.61 -25.36 8.90
C GLU A 477 -22.38 -25.59 7.59
N GLN A 478 -23.67 -25.23 7.57
CA GLN A 478 -24.47 -25.29 6.34
C GLN A 478 -23.90 -24.41 5.23
N ARG A 479 -23.30 -23.26 5.59
CA ARG A 479 -22.72 -22.32 4.64
C ARG A 479 -21.34 -22.70 4.14
N VAL A 480 -20.62 -23.61 4.80
CA VAL A 480 -19.28 -24.01 4.34
C VAL A 480 -19.31 -24.56 2.91
N ARG A 481 -20.24 -25.45 2.59
CA ARG A 481 -20.36 -26.00 1.22
C ARG A 481 -20.67 -24.92 0.19
N TRP A 482 -21.51 -23.95 0.56
CA TRP A 482 -21.82 -22.81 -0.29
C TRP A 482 -20.59 -21.91 -0.51
N LEU A 483 -19.77 -21.69 0.53
CA LEU A 483 -18.50 -20.97 0.40
C LEU A 483 -17.52 -21.69 -0.53
N GLU A 484 -17.41 -23.01 -0.40
CA GLU A 484 -16.56 -23.84 -1.26
C GLU A 484 -17.00 -23.76 -2.72
N ALA A 485 -18.31 -23.72 -2.98
CA ALA A 485 -18.86 -23.50 -4.33
C ALA A 485 -18.53 -22.11 -4.89
N LEU A 486 -18.24 -21.12 -4.04
CA LEU A 486 -17.73 -19.79 -4.44
C LEU A 486 -16.20 -19.76 -4.60
N GLY A 487 -15.52 -20.90 -4.44
CA GLY A 487 -14.07 -21.02 -4.54
C GLY A 487 -13.31 -20.67 -3.27
N HIS A 488 -13.99 -20.43 -2.15
CA HIS A 488 -13.31 -20.29 -0.87
C HIS A 488 -12.85 -21.65 -0.35
N ARG A 489 -11.83 -21.64 0.52
CA ARG A 489 -11.37 -22.82 1.26
C ARG A 489 -11.71 -22.61 2.73
N VAL A 490 -12.10 -23.63 3.47
CA VAL A 490 -12.51 -23.49 4.87
C VAL A 490 -11.80 -24.49 5.80
N LEU A 491 -10.91 -24.00 6.66
CA LEU A 491 -10.34 -24.74 7.78
C LEU A 491 -11.15 -24.47 9.04
N ARG A 492 -11.65 -25.52 9.69
CA ARG A 492 -12.25 -25.43 11.03
C ARG A 492 -11.16 -25.61 12.07
N LEU A 493 -11.14 -24.75 13.08
CA LEU A 493 -10.13 -24.77 14.12
C LEU A 493 -10.76 -24.58 15.49
N ALA A 494 -10.62 -25.55 16.38
CA ALA A 494 -10.92 -25.38 17.79
C ALA A 494 -9.81 -24.54 18.43
N PHE A 495 -10.17 -23.47 19.15
CA PHE A 495 -9.21 -22.69 19.92
C PHE A 495 -8.49 -23.57 20.95
N GLU A 496 -9.22 -24.47 21.59
CA GLU A 496 -8.73 -25.40 22.59
C GLU A 496 -7.65 -26.33 22.02
N ASP A 497 -7.87 -26.91 20.84
CA ASP A 497 -6.88 -27.77 20.17
C ASP A 497 -5.60 -27.00 19.81
N LEU A 498 -5.73 -25.74 19.38
CA LEU A 498 -4.59 -24.89 19.04
C LEU A 498 -3.69 -24.61 20.25
N VAL A 499 -4.27 -24.44 21.44
CA VAL A 499 -3.53 -24.02 22.64
C VAL A 499 -3.14 -25.17 23.57
N LEU A 500 -3.96 -26.23 23.62
CA LEU A 500 -3.72 -27.40 24.46
C LEU A 500 -2.84 -28.43 23.75
N GLU A 501 -2.97 -28.56 22.43
CA GLU A 501 -2.24 -29.55 21.61
C GLU A 501 -1.53 -28.89 20.40
N PRO A 502 -0.72 -27.84 20.62
CA PRO A 502 -0.10 -27.09 19.52
C PRO A 502 0.79 -27.96 18.62
N GLU A 503 1.44 -28.99 19.16
CA GLU A 503 2.33 -29.90 18.41
C GLU A 503 1.57 -30.70 17.34
N ARG A 504 0.29 -30.97 17.56
CA ARG A 504 -0.60 -31.65 16.60
C ARG A 504 -1.27 -30.64 15.68
N THR A 505 -1.78 -29.56 16.25
CA THR A 505 -2.68 -28.63 15.56
C THR A 505 -1.94 -27.68 14.60
N ILE A 506 -0.74 -27.19 14.97
CA ILE A 506 0.04 -26.29 14.12
C ILE A 506 0.42 -26.93 12.78
N PRO A 507 1.03 -28.14 12.73
CA PRO A 507 1.36 -28.77 11.45
C PRO A 507 0.15 -28.99 10.54
N ALA A 508 -1.02 -29.27 11.10
CA ALA A 508 -2.26 -29.41 10.34
C ALA A 508 -2.71 -28.09 9.70
N ILE A 509 -2.63 -26.98 10.46
CA ILE A 509 -2.90 -25.62 9.93
C ILE A 509 -1.92 -25.29 8.81
N ASP A 510 -0.62 -25.51 9.04
CA ASP A 510 0.43 -25.15 8.09
C ASP A 510 0.30 -25.94 6.78
N SER A 511 0.08 -27.26 6.90
CA SER A 511 -0.16 -28.14 5.76
C SER A 511 -1.39 -27.71 4.97
N TYR A 512 -2.50 -27.38 5.66
CA TYR A 512 -3.72 -26.94 5.01
C TYR A 512 -3.53 -25.63 4.25
N LEU A 513 -2.84 -24.66 4.85
CA LEU A 513 -2.63 -23.34 4.26
C LEU A 513 -1.47 -23.31 3.24
N GLY A 514 -0.71 -24.40 3.11
CA GLY A 514 0.47 -24.46 2.24
C GLY A 514 1.56 -23.49 2.71
N LEU A 515 1.67 -23.26 4.01
CA LEU A 515 2.70 -22.39 4.56
C LEU A 515 4.05 -23.10 4.43
N THR A 516 4.97 -22.46 3.74
CA THR A 516 6.34 -22.94 3.54
C THR A 516 7.31 -21.92 4.13
N GLY A 517 8.43 -22.41 4.66
CA GLY A 517 9.51 -21.56 5.17
C GLY A 517 9.66 -21.58 6.69
N ALA A 518 10.69 -20.88 7.15
CA ALA A 518 11.02 -20.81 8.56
C ALA A 518 10.08 -19.86 9.31
N VAL A 519 9.59 -20.32 10.46
CA VAL A 519 9.02 -19.45 11.49
C VAL A 519 10.12 -18.49 11.94
N VAL A 520 9.83 -17.20 12.00
CA VAL A 520 10.76 -16.19 12.50
C VAL A 520 10.93 -16.40 14.01
N GLU A 521 12.16 -16.30 14.53
CA GLU A 521 12.47 -16.57 15.96
C GLU A 521 11.57 -15.81 16.95
N GLU A 522 11.05 -14.64 16.58
CA GLU A 522 10.08 -13.86 17.37
C GLU A 522 8.63 -14.34 17.15
N GLN A 523 8.34 -15.63 17.34
CA GLN A 523 6.98 -16.14 17.28
C GLN A 523 6.12 -15.47 18.36
N ARG A 524 5.06 -14.75 17.95
CA ARG A 524 4.15 -14.04 18.86
C ARG A 524 3.19 -14.96 19.58
N PHE A 525 2.94 -16.14 19.02
CA PHE A 525 2.08 -17.14 19.61
C PHE A 525 2.82 -17.88 20.72
N HIS A 526 2.32 -17.74 21.94
CA HIS A 526 2.80 -18.47 23.10
C HIS A 526 1.64 -19.31 23.65
N PRO A 527 1.56 -20.61 23.31
CA PRO A 527 0.49 -21.50 23.78
C PRO A 527 0.28 -21.39 25.30
N GLU A 528 1.36 -21.37 26.07
CA GLU A 528 1.31 -21.26 27.54
C GLU A 528 0.59 -20.02 28.07
N ARG A 529 0.69 -18.89 27.37
CA ARG A 529 -0.05 -17.67 27.75
C ARG A 529 -1.52 -17.82 27.38
N SER A 530 -1.79 -18.38 26.21
CA SER A 530 -3.14 -18.56 25.68
C SER A 530 -3.93 -19.64 26.43
N ARG A 531 -3.27 -20.66 27.01
CA ARG A 531 -3.89 -21.71 27.84
C ARG A 531 -4.67 -21.14 29.03
N ARG A 532 -4.25 -19.99 29.58
CA ARG A 532 -4.97 -19.29 30.67
C ARG A 532 -6.37 -18.81 30.27
N ASN A 533 -6.66 -18.76 28.98
CA ASN A 533 -7.97 -18.39 28.48
C ASN A 533 -8.91 -19.60 28.37
N VAL A 534 -8.42 -20.84 28.49
CA VAL A 534 -9.27 -22.05 28.50
C VAL A 534 -9.81 -22.26 29.91
N GLY A 535 -11.13 -22.48 30.03
CA GLY A 535 -11.77 -22.77 31.32
C GLY A 535 -11.99 -21.56 32.22
N LYS A 536 -11.75 -20.34 31.74
CA LYS A 536 -11.91 -19.12 32.55
C LYS A 536 -13.35 -18.85 32.94
N HIS A 537 -14.32 -19.45 32.25
CA HIS A 537 -15.73 -19.41 32.63
C HIS A 537 -15.97 -19.89 34.06
N VAL A 538 -15.17 -20.81 34.60
CA VAL A 538 -15.29 -21.29 35.99
C VAL A 538 -15.13 -20.15 36.99
N ALA A 539 -14.22 -19.22 36.73
CA ALA A 539 -13.96 -18.09 37.62
C ALA A 539 -14.87 -16.89 37.33
N LEU A 540 -15.39 -16.79 36.11
CA LEU A 540 -16.10 -15.59 35.65
C LEU A 540 -17.61 -15.78 35.62
N VAL A 541 -18.15 -16.96 35.37
CA VAL A 541 -19.60 -17.17 35.18
C VAL A 541 -20.20 -17.80 36.43
N PRO A 542 -21.28 -17.23 37.00
CA PRO A 542 -22.00 -17.85 38.12
C PRO A 542 -22.40 -19.29 37.81
N PRO A 543 -22.28 -20.23 38.78
CA PRO A 543 -22.57 -21.65 38.54
C PRO A 543 -23.97 -21.93 37.96
N GLU A 544 -24.97 -21.15 38.36
CA GLU A 544 -26.34 -21.27 37.88
C GLU A 544 -26.50 -20.86 36.40
N GLU A 545 -25.80 -19.81 35.96
CA GLU A 545 -25.76 -19.40 34.55
C GLU A 545 -25.01 -20.43 33.71
N LEU A 546 -23.91 -20.95 34.26
CA LEU A 546 -23.08 -21.97 33.63
C LEU A 546 -23.87 -23.27 33.40
N ALA A 547 -24.60 -23.74 34.41
CA ALA A 547 -25.45 -24.92 34.30
C ALA A 547 -26.53 -24.79 33.22
N VAL A 548 -27.05 -23.57 33.00
CA VAL A 548 -27.96 -23.28 31.89
C VAL A 548 -27.24 -23.45 30.56
N ILE A 549 -26.05 -22.88 30.37
CA ILE A 549 -25.30 -23.00 29.11
C ILE A 549 -24.95 -24.46 28.84
N GLU A 550 -24.50 -25.20 29.85
CA GLU A 550 -24.12 -26.60 29.70
C GLU A 550 -25.30 -27.48 29.29
N ARG A 551 -26.48 -27.27 29.88
CA ARG A 551 -27.70 -27.95 29.46
C ARG A 551 -28.13 -27.55 28.05
N GLU A 552 -28.14 -26.25 27.76
CA GLU A 552 -28.67 -25.69 26.52
C GLU A 552 -27.70 -25.78 25.34
N ALA A 553 -26.43 -26.11 25.54
CA ALA A 553 -25.39 -26.23 24.51
C ALA A 553 -24.48 -27.46 24.71
N ALA A 554 -25.00 -28.54 25.31
CA ALA A 554 -24.25 -29.77 25.60
C ALA A 554 -23.52 -30.35 24.37
N ASP A 555 -24.16 -30.27 23.20
CA ASP A 555 -23.65 -30.67 21.89
C ASP A 555 -22.45 -29.83 21.40
N LEU A 556 -22.23 -28.66 21.99
CA LEU A 556 -21.15 -27.74 21.62
C LEU A 556 -19.98 -27.75 22.61
N LEU A 557 -20.07 -28.53 23.70
CA LEU A 557 -19.05 -28.53 24.76
C LEU A 557 -17.81 -29.33 24.39
N ASP A 558 -17.92 -30.31 23.49
CA ASP A 558 -16.77 -30.93 22.85
C ASP A 558 -16.58 -30.31 21.46
N PRO A 559 -15.63 -29.38 21.27
CA PRO A 559 -15.40 -28.78 19.96
C PRO A 559 -14.97 -29.83 18.91
N ARG A 560 -14.48 -30.99 19.33
CA ARG A 560 -14.10 -32.11 18.44
C ARG A 560 -15.30 -32.93 17.97
N ALA A 561 -16.48 -32.74 18.58
CA ALA A 561 -17.71 -33.39 18.14
C ALA A 561 -18.31 -32.76 16.88
N VAL A 562 -17.80 -31.60 16.44
CA VAL A 562 -18.14 -31.07 15.11
C VAL A 562 -17.44 -31.97 14.09
N PRO A 563 -18.19 -32.74 13.28
CA PRO A 563 -17.58 -33.69 12.36
C PRO A 563 -16.61 -32.95 11.44
N ALA A 564 -15.38 -33.45 11.34
CA ALA A 564 -14.45 -32.98 10.32
C ALA A 564 -15.15 -33.15 8.97
N SER A 565 -15.12 -32.10 8.12
CA SER A 565 -15.59 -32.29 6.76
C SER A 565 -14.67 -33.31 6.08
N ASP A 566 -15.24 -34.37 5.51
CA ASP A 566 -14.56 -35.33 4.64
C ASP A 566 -14.16 -34.65 3.30
N THR A 567 -13.48 -33.51 3.37
CA THR A 567 -12.96 -32.76 2.24
C THR A 567 -11.52 -33.22 1.99
N GLY A 568 -11.41 -34.28 1.19
CA GLY A 568 -10.18 -34.66 0.50
C GLY A 568 -9.87 -33.76 -0.69
#